data_AF-A0A535ZKI7-F1
#
_entry.id   AF-A0A535ZKI7-F1
#
_cell.length_a   1.000
_cell.length_b   1.000
_cell.length_c   1.000
_cell.angle_alpha   90.00
_cell.angle_beta   90.00
_cell.angle_gamma   90.00
#
_symmetry.space_group_name_H-M   'P 1'
#
loop_
_entity.id
_entity.type
_entity.pdbx_description
1 polymer ?
#
loop_
_entity_poly.entity_id
_entity_poly.type
_entity_poly.pdbx_seq_one_letter_code
_entity_poly.pdbx_strand_id
1 'polypeptide(L)'
;MNENEFRKRLTDALGEPPPLAAPILSRPDANAPHTYPRTMALLAAGLAILLVLVLVASRIALHPTGTTLPAAPPTGNKAVAADSFPCALPAIATTESGNPGQNGVIHMDAGFVNIPDGSFQVDPTANVRGMPYSDSADPVTYSAALKRWLPATNRSISPDGRSYAYTTLLPAGATYSDFTSAELHVYDVDAKADQKVWSYPGSIDILVWNSAGILAQTVPPQGGVGLFWRVDPTGRGASQGSPDEDPGRLPLTALQGNRSYSYLGGDSNGRGVFRFGSRDPGAKYSVVEIQSGNQTTIYSGTQGDAKDFDPGGVDFDAHGLWMGNFDGSVVWLWSQSTGLKSFKLSGLPATPSGYQYTNLTVGPAGPCIPGLFAGVQASAQPPAPTPSPSPAPPTVDWSAFTAKPLHLKDLPSGSTCPVSTSVNLKVKAQTGKWPNYGFGKGPAYLSGQFTWYSAGQQGAVILVDPSYKGPVLIRSRRLDGDGSLEFSGAGGDALGSGAFGIPQTSAPPYWGTWAGSVAPSAPGCYGIQFDGTTFSAVVVIAVKQGPPPPG
;
A
#
# COMPACT_ATOMS: atom_id res chain seq x y z
N MET A 1 -2.32 34.34 -19.21
CA MET A 1 -1.14 35.15 -18.85
C MET A 1 -0.11 34.99 -19.96
N ASN A 2 0.39 36.09 -20.52
CA ASN A 2 1.30 36.07 -21.69
C ASN A 2 2.71 35.65 -21.21
N GLU A 3 3.37 34.73 -21.92
CA GLU A 3 4.69 34.19 -21.56
C GLU A 3 5.76 35.30 -21.41
N ASN A 4 5.63 36.37 -22.19
CA ASN A 4 6.52 37.53 -22.09
C ASN A 4 6.31 38.33 -20.80
N GLU A 5 5.09 38.33 -20.26
CA GLU A 5 4.78 38.99 -18.98
C GLU A 5 5.30 38.15 -17.80
N PHE A 6 5.23 36.82 -17.91
CA PHE A 6 5.83 35.92 -16.92
C PHE A 6 7.35 36.07 -16.87
N ARG A 7 8.02 36.08 -18.04
CA ARG A 7 9.47 36.27 -18.12
C ARG A 7 9.90 37.62 -17.56
N LYS A 8 9.16 38.69 -17.84
CA LYS A 8 9.46 40.02 -17.29
C LYS A 8 9.35 40.04 -15.77
N ARG A 9 8.28 39.47 -15.19
CA ARG A 9 8.12 39.39 -13.73
C ARG A 9 9.19 38.51 -13.07
N LEU A 10 9.65 37.46 -13.77
CA LEU A 10 10.73 36.62 -13.29
C LEU A 10 12.07 37.36 -13.29
N THR A 11 12.37 38.15 -14.33
CA THR A 11 13.59 38.97 -14.39
C THR A 11 13.56 40.11 -13.35
N ASP A 12 12.41 40.75 -13.18
CA ASP A 12 12.22 41.83 -12.18
C ASP A 12 12.33 41.30 -10.74
N ALA A 13 11.93 40.05 -10.49
CA ALA A 13 11.99 39.42 -9.17
C ALA A 13 13.38 38.86 -8.80
N LEU A 14 14.19 38.51 -9.80
CA LEU A 14 15.52 37.90 -9.58
C LEU A 14 16.65 38.94 -9.56
N GLY A 15 16.42 40.15 -10.07
CA GLY A 15 17.45 41.17 -10.26
C GLY A 15 18.44 40.79 -11.38
N GLU A 16 19.11 41.79 -11.98
CA GLU A 16 20.15 41.48 -12.95
C GLU A 16 21.32 40.75 -12.27
N PRO A 17 21.79 39.62 -12.85
CA PRO A 17 22.96 38.94 -12.34
C PRO A 17 24.17 39.90 -12.44
N PRO A 18 25.06 39.92 -11.42
CA PRO A 18 26.24 40.76 -11.48
C PRO A 18 27.07 40.41 -12.73
N PRO A 19 27.73 41.39 -13.38
CA PRO A 19 28.55 41.11 -14.54
C PRO A 19 29.59 40.06 -14.15
N LEU A 20 29.65 38.98 -14.94
CA LEU A 20 30.65 37.94 -14.78
C LEU A 20 32.02 38.62 -14.76
N ALA A 21 32.66 38.64 -13.59
CA ALA A 21 34.01 39.10 -13.46
C ALA A 21 34.86 38.24 -14.41
N ALA A 22 35.51 38.90 -15.37
CA ALA A 22 36.51 38.26 -16.21
C ALA A 22 37.52 37.54 -15.30
N PRO A 23 37.98 36.33 -15.66
CA PRO A 23 38.97 35.63 -14.86
C PRO A 23 40.22 36.51 -14.79
N ILE A 24 40.56 36.99 -13.60
CA ILE A 24 41.88 37.55 -13.33
C ILE A 24 42.84 36.35 -13.39
N LEU A 25 43.34 36.07 -14.58
CA LEU A 25 44.60 35.36 -14.76
C LEU A 25 45.69 36.30 -14.21
N SER A 26 45.91 36.23 -12.90
CA SER A 26 47.17 36.68 -12.34
C SER A 26 48.24 35.77 -12.91
N ARG A 27 48.97 36.30 -13.89
CA ARG A 27 50.24 35.76 -14.35
C ARG A 27 51.08 35.45 -13.10
N PRO A 28 51.52 34.20 -12.88
CA PRO A 28 52.39 33.94 -11.74
C PRO A 28 53.69 34.70 -12.01
N ASP A 29 54.00 35.65 -11.13
CA ASP A 29 55.34 36.19 -11.06
C ASP A 29 56.29 35.03 -10.81
N ALA A 30 57.13 34.80 -11.81
CA ALA A 30 58.29 33.95 -11.69
C ALA A 30 59.15 34.52 -10.56
N ASN A 31 59.40 33.69 -9.55
CA ASN A 31 60.43 33.78 -8.49
C ASN A 31 59.88 33.76 -7.06
N ALA A 32 59.42 32.59 -6.61
CA ALA A 32 59.49 32.22 -5.20
C ALA A 32 59.78 30.71 -5.09
N PRO A 33 60.92 30.28 -4.51
CA PRO A 33 61.23 28.87 -4.38
C PRO A 33 60.45 28.29 -3.20
N HIS A 34 59.28 27.70 -3.46
CA HIS A 34 58.63 26.83 -2.50
C HIS A 34 59.22 25.42 -2.62
N THR A 35 60.24 25.15 -1.81
CA THR A 35 60.72 23.80 -1.52
C THR A 35 59.61 23.00 -0.85
N TYR A 36 58.79 22.32 -1.65
CA TYR A 36 57.97 21.22 -1.18
C TYR A 36 58.89 20.02 -0.93
N PRO A 37 58.99 19.50 0.31
CA PRO A 37 59.81 18.33 0.58
C PRO A 37 59.23 17.16 -0.21
N ARG A 38 60.03 16.60 -1.13
CA ARG A 38 59.70 15.46 -2.00
C ARG A 38 59.07 14.27 -1.26
N THR A 39 59.31 14.16 0.04
CA THR A 39 58.75 13.13 0.93
C THR A 39 57.24 13.26 1.12
N MET A 40 56.66 14.47 1.17
CA MET A 40 55.21 14.68 1.31
C MET A 40 54.45 14.38 0.02
N ALA A 41 55.03 14.69 -1.14
CA ALA A 41 54.43 14.38 -2.44
C ALA A 41 54.38 12.87 -2.70
N LEU A 42 55.43 12.15 -2.30
CA LEU A 42 55.47 10.68 -2.36
C LEU A 42 54.48 10.03 -1.38
N LEU A 43 54.29 10.61 -0.20
CA LEU A 43 53.29 10.15 0.78
C LEU A 43 51.85 10.36 0.28
N ALA A 44 51.55 11.52 -0.31
CA ALA A 44 50.24 11.81 -0.88
C ALA A 44 49.93 10.91 -2.10
N ALA A 45 50.92 10.69 -2.98
CA ALA A 45 50.77 9.75 -4.09
C ALA A 45 50.60 8.30 -3.61
N GLY A 46 51.37 7.89 -2.58
CA GLY A 46 51.25 6.58 -1.95
C GLY A 46 49.87 6.36 -1.34
N LEU A 47 49.34 7.35 -0.60
CA LEU A 47 47.99 7.31 -0.03
C LEU A 47 46.90 7.26 -1.09
N ALA A 48 47.01 8.05 -2.17
CA ALA A 48 46.05 8.03 -3.27
C ALA A 48 46.03 6.67 -3.99
N ILE A 49 47.21 6.09 -4.26
CA ILE A 49 47.32 4.76 -4.87
C ILE A 49 46.75 3.68 -3.93
N LEU A 50 47.03 3.77 -2.63
CA LEU A 50 46.52 2.82 -1.64
C LEU A 50 44.99 2.92 -1.51
N LEU A 51 44.43 4.13 -1.60
CA LEU A 51 42.98 4.36 -1.55
C LEU A 51 42.29 3.84 -2.83
N VAL A 52 42.90 4.02 -3.99
CA VAL A 52 42.42 3.41 -5.25
C VAL A 52 42.54 1.89 -5.18
N LEU A 53 43.63 1.33 -4.66
CA LEU A 53 43.79 -0.11 -4.49
C LEU A 53 42.80 -0.70 -3.49
N VAL A 54 42.47 0.01 -2.40
CA VAL A 54 41.43 -0.41 -1.44
C VAL A 54 40.04 -0.31 -2.07
N LEU A 55 39.76 0.71 -2.89
CA LEU A 55 38.49 0.83 -3.62
C LEU A 55 38.33 -0.22 -4.73
N VAL A 56 39.42 -0.57 -5.42
CA VAL A 56 39.43 -1.62 -6.45
C VAL A 56 39.40 -3.01 -5.81
N ALA A 57 40.15 -3.24 -4.73
CA ALA A 57 40.11 -4.50 -3.96
C ALA A 57 38.78 -4.71 -3.26
N SER A 58 38.13 -3.66 -2.74
CA SER A 58 36.76 -3.76 -2.20
C SER A 58 35.74 -4.01 -3.31
N ARG A 59 35.88 -3.40 -4.49
CA ARG A 59 35.07 -3.75 -5.67
C ARG A 59 35.29 -5.18 -6.15
N ILE A 60 36.51 -5.73 -6.08
CA ILE A 60 36.79 -7.10 -6.56
C ILE A 60 36.46 -8.16 -5.49
N ALA A 61 36.69 -7.88 -4.21
CA ALA A 61 36.42 -8.81 -3.11
C ALA A 61 34.97 -8.77 -2.58
N LEU A 62 34.18 -7.74 -2.94
CA LEU A 62 32.75 -7.63 -2.63
C LEU A 62 31.85 -7.84 -3.86
N HIS A 63 32.35 -8.40 -4.97
CA HIS A 63 31.45 -9.23 -5.77
C HIS A 63 31.36 -10.55 -5.00
N PRO A 64 30.21 -10.89 -4.39
CA PRO A 64 29.97 -12.28 -4.13
C PRO A 64 30.04 -12.92 -5.52
N THR A 65 31.04 -13.77 -5.75
CA THR A 65 30.79 -14.95 -6.57
C THR A 65 29.69 -15.69 -5.83
N GLY A 66 28.45 -15.25 -6.04
CA GLY A 66 27.30 -16.06 -5.74
C GLY A 66 27.59 -17.34 -6.48
N THR A 67 27.85 -18.40 -5.73
CA THR A 67 27.55 -19.73 -6.21
C THR A 67 26.10 -19.64 -6.64
N THR A 68 25.88 -19.42 -7.93
CA THR A 68 24.65 -19.78 -8.61
C THR A 68 24.48 -21.24 -8.22
N LEU A 69 23.65 -21.48 -7.21
CA LEU A 69 23.12 -22.81 -6.98
C LEU A 69 22.63 -23.24 -8.35
N PRO A 70 23.09 -24.39 -8.89
CA PRO A 70 22.56 -24.87 -10.14
C PRO A 70 21.05 -24.90 -9.94
N ALA A 71 20.35 -24.10 -10.75
CA ALA A 71 18.91 -24.22 -10.85
C ALA A 71 18.67 -25.72 -11.06
N ALA A 72 17.86 -26.32 -10.19
CA ALA A 72 17.34 -27.64 -10.49
C ALA A 72 16.87 -27.57 -11.95
N PRO A 73 17.37 -28.45 -12.85
CA PRO A 73 16.91 -28.45 -14.23
C PRO A 73 15.38 -28.44 -14.17
N PRO A 74 14.68 -27.59 -14.94
CA PRO A 74 13.23 -27.65 -14.97
C PRO A 74 12.90 -29.10 -15.29
N THR A 75 12.36 -29.81 -14.30
CA THR A 75 11.89 -31.18 -14.49
C THR A 75 10.97 -31.10 -15.67
N GLY A 76 11.35 -31.80 -16.75
CA GLY A 76 10.77 -31.66 -18.06
C GLY A 76 9.27 -31.97 -18.05
N ASN A 77 8.47 -30.97 -17.70
CA ASN A 77 7.08 -30.94 -18.07
C ASN A 77 7.12 -30.57 -19.56
N LYS A 78 6.80 -31.56 -20.41
CA LYS A 78 6.39 -31.27 -21.79
C LYS A 78 5.46 -30.05 -21.72
N ALA A 79 5.80 -29.00 -22.46
CA ALA A 79 5.01 -27.77 -22.48
C ALA A 79 3.55 -28.17 -22.76
N VAL A 80 2.73 -28.05 -21.72
CA VAL A 80 1.29 -28.26 -21.80
C VAL A 80 0.77 -27.19 -22.76
N ALA A 81 0.03 -27.58 -23.79
CA ALA A 81 -0.42 -26.63 -24.81
C ALA A 81 -1.37 -25.61 -24.16
N ALA A 82 -1.33 -24.35 -24.62
CA ALA A 82 -2.15 -23.26 -24.06
C ALA A 82 -3.67 -23.53 -24.06
N ASP A 83 -4.13 -24.53 -24.80
CA ASP A 83 -5.53 -24.94 -24.94
C ASP A 83 -5.81 -26.37 -24.42
N SER A 84 -4.96 -26.94 -23.56
CA SER A 84 -5.20 -28.29 -23.00
C SER A 84 -6.24 -28.26 -21.87
N PHE A 85 -7.50 -28.27 -22.26
CA PHE A 85 -8.64 -28.44 -21.36
C PHE A 85 -9.15 -29.88 -21.40
N PRO A 86 -9.83 -30.38 -20.35
CA PRO A 86 -10.25 -29.67 -19.15
C PRO A 86 -9.15 -29.49 -18.09
N CYS A 87 -9.25 -28.41 -17.32
CA CYS A 87 -8.42 -28.18 -16.13
C CYS A 87 -9.24 -27.53 -15.01
N ALA A 88 -8.81 -27.72 -13.76
CA ALA A 88 -9.40 -27.12 -12.58
C ALA A 88 -8.48 -26.00 -12.08
N LEU A 89 -8.93 -24.75 -12.20
CA LEU A 89 -8.19 -23.57 -11.79
C LEU A 89 -8.46 -23.28 -10.31
N PRO A 90 -7.46 -23.35 -9.41
CA PRO A 90 -7.65 -22.93 -8.03
C PRO A 90 -8.09 -21.46 -7.98
N ALA A 91 -9.12 -21.17 -7.19
CA ALA A 91 -9.66 -19.84 -7.04
C ALA A 91 -10.17 -19.59 -5.62
N ILE A 92 -10.09 -18.32 -5.20
CA ILE A 92 -10.74 -17.85 -3.97
C ILE A 92 -11.92 -16.97 -4.38
N ALA A 93 -13.12 -17.36 -3.97
CA ALA A 93 -14.30 -16.52 -4.04
C ALA A 93 -14.43 -15.72 -2.72
N THR A 94 -14.36 -14.39 -2.80
CA THR A 94 -14.47 -13.51 -1.64
C THR A 94 -15.75 -12.70 -1.72
N THR A 95 -16.62 -12.88 -0.74
CA THR A 95 -17.83 -12.08 -0.55
C THR A 95 -17.56 -11.04 0.53
N GLU A 96 -17.72 -9.78 0.20
CA GLU A 96 -17.69 -8.66 1.15
C GLU A 96 -19.08 -8.04 1.23
N SER A 97 -19.72 -8.14 2.39
CA SER A 97 -21.06 -7.58 2.61
C SER A 97 -21.05 -6.62 3.78
N GLY A 98 -21.85 -5.56 3.72
CA GLY A 98 -21.91 -4.62 4.84
C GLY A 98 -23.15 -3.76 4.88
N ASN A 99 -23.30 -3.11 6.03
CA ASN A 99 -24.29 -2.08 6.29
C ASN A 99 -23.57 -0.79 6.71
N PRO A 100 -24.09 0.39 6.38
CA PRO A 100 -23.54 1.65 6.86
C PRO A 100 -23.37 1.64 8.39
N GLY A 101 -22.19 2.05 8.87
CA GLY A 101 -21.87 2.09 10.30
C GLY A 101 -21.54 0.74 10.93
N GLN A 102 -21.46 -0.35 10.16
CA GLN A 102 -21.02 -1.68 10.62
C GLN A 102 -19.74 -2.10 9.89
N ASN A 103 -18.98 -3.00 10.50
CA ASN A 103 -17.88 -3.66 9.78
C ASN A 103 -18.43 -4.49 8.63
N GLY A 104 -17.70 -4.46 7.51
CA GLY A 104 -17.89 -5.46 6.47
C GLY A 104 -17.70 -6.86 7.04
N VAL A 105 -18.55 -7.77 6.61
CA VAL A 105 -18.41 -9.21 6.83
C VAL A 105 -17.77 -9.77 5.57
N ILE A 106 -16.57 -10.34 5.74
CA ILE A 106 -15.82 -10.99 4.67
C ILE A 106 -16.01 -12.50 4.83
N HIS A 107 -16.43 -13.16 3.76
CA HIS A 107 -16.49 -14.61 3.65
C HIS A 107 -15.63 -15.07 2.48
N MET A 108 -14.79 -16.08 2.70
CA MET A 108 -13.88 -16.61 1.68
C MET A 108 -14.17 -18.10 1.47
N ASP A 109 -14.42 -18.46 0.22
CA ASP A 109 -14.56 -19.84 -0.22
C ASP A 109 -13.35 -20.20 -1.09
N ALA A 110 -12.53 -21.14 -0.62
CA ALA A 110 -11.43 -21.70 -1.40
C ALA A 110 -11.92 -22.91 -2.21
N GLY A 111 -11.63 -22.92 -3.50
CA GLY A 111 -12.12 -23.95 -4.40
C GLY A 111 -11.48 -23.92 -5.76
N PHE A 112 -12.17 -24.49 -6.73
CA PHE A 112 -11.69 -24.60 -8.11
C PHE A 112 -12.78 -24.18 -9.09
N VAL A 113 -12.37 -23.47 -10.13
CA VAL A 113 -13.17 -23.21 -11.33
C VAL A 113 -12.81 -24.28 -12.35
N ASN A 114 -13.77 -25.10 -12.75
CA ASN A 114 -13.57 -26.05 -13.83
C ASN A 114 -13.56 -25.29 -15.18
N ILE A 115 -12.53 -25.48 -15.99
CA ILE A 115 -12.36 -24.84 -17.29
C ILE A 115 -12.53 -25.92 -18.36
N PRO A 116 -13.34 -25.67 -19.42
CA PRO A 116 -13.88 -24.37 -19.84
C PRO A 116 -15.29 -24.04 -19.32
N ASP A 117 -15.90 -24.89 -18.49
CA ASP A 117 -17.31 -24.73 -18.11
C ASP A 117 -17.59 -23.51 -17.19
N GLY A 118 -16.59 -23.04 -16.45
CA GLY A 118 -16.68 -21.92 -15.52
C GLY A 118 -17.39 -22.24 -14.20
N SER A 119 -17.62 -23.51 -13.88
CA SER A 119 -18.27 -23.95 -12.65
C SER A 119 -17.29 -23.89 -11.48
N PHE A 120 -17.61 -23.04 -10.50
CA PHE A 120 -16.90 -22.97 -9.23
C PHE A 120 -17.43 -24.04 -8.28
N GLN A 121 -16.52 -24.78 -7.65
CA GLN A 121 -16.82 -25.74 -6.60
C GLN A 121 -15.85 -25.56 -5.44
N VAL A 122 -16.40 -25.51 -4.23
CA VAL A 122 -15.62 -25.33 -3.00
C VAL A 122 -14.87 -26.60 -2.67
N ASP A 123 -13.63 -26.44 -2.23
CA ASP A 123 -12.80 -27.53 -1.72
C ASP A 123 -13.04 -27.70 -0.21
N PRO A 124 -13.78 -28.74 0.22
CA PRO A 124 -14.04 -28.96 1.64
C PRO A 124 -12.78 -29.34 2.43
N THR A 125 -11.67 -29.62 1.74
CA THR A 125 -10.37 -29.94 2.33
C THR A 125 -9.44 -28.74 2.44
N ALA A 126 -9.89 -27.55 2.01
CA ALA A 126 -9.14 -26.29 2.10
C ALA A 126 -8.94 -25.84 3.55
N ASN A 127 -7.95 -26.45 4.21
CA ASN A 127 -7.63 -26.22 5.60
C ASN A 127 -6.12 -25.99 5.79
N VAL A 128 -5.79 -24.87 6.42
CA VAL A 128 -4.42 -24.44 6.73
C VAL A 128 -4.17 -24.37 8.25
N ARG A 129 -5.08 -24.92 9.05
CA ARG A 129 -4.96 -24.93 10.51
C ARG A 129 -3.65 -25.58 10.97
N GLY A 130 -2.95 -24.89 11.86
CA GLY A 130 -1.67 -25.34 12.42
C GLY A 130 -0.46 -25.00 11.55
N MET A 131 -0.66 -24.32 10.42
CA MET A 131 0.42 -23.75 9.62
C MET A 131 0.67 -22.30 10.05
N PRO A 132 1.93 -21.85 10.10
CA PRO A 132 2.25 -20.45 10.41
C PRO A 132 1.82 -19.51 9.28
N TYR A 133 1.57 -18.24 9.60
CA TYR A 133 1.11 -17.22 8.65
C TYR A 133 1.56 -15.82 9.07
N SER A 134 1.61 -14.89 8.12
CA SER A 134 1.89 -13.47 8.40
C SER A 134 0.63 -12.73 8.85
N ASP A 135 -0.43 -12.76 8.03
CA ASP A 135 -1.59 -11.86 8.18
C ASP A 135 -2.91 -12.60 8.40
N SER A 136 -3.15 -13.69 7.67
CA SER A 136 -4.40 -14.47 7.77
C SER A 136 -4.14 -15.96 7.94
N ALA A 137 -4.98 -16.59 8.77
CA ALA A 137 -5.05 -18.03 8.95
C ALA A 137 -5.96 -18.73 7.92
N ASP A 138 -6.33 -18.05 6.84
CA ASP A 138 -7.19 -18.55 5.77
C ASP A 138 -6.36 -19.16 4.62
N PRO A 139 -6.93 -20.09 3.83
CA PRO A 139 -6.30 -20.55 2.59
C PRO A 139 -6.20 -19.40 1.57
N VAL A 140 -5.01 -19.19 1.01
CA VAL A 140 -4.72 -18.08 0.07
C VAL A 140 -4.29 -18.60 -1.30
N THR A 141 -3.47 -19.64 -1.36
CA THR A 141 -2.94 -20.17 -2.62
C THR A 141 -2.87 -21.69 -2.58
N TYR A 142 -3.23 -22.35 -3.69
CA TYR A 142 -3.10 -23.78 -3.88
C TYR A 142 -1.73 -24.12 -4.49
N SER A 143 -0.92 -24.88 -3.75
CA SER A 143 0.32 -25.43 -4.28
C SER A 143 0.02 -26.72 -5.04
N ALA A 144 0.24 -26.69 -6.37
CA ALA A 144 0.14 -27.88 -7.21
C ALA A 144 1.18 -28.96 -6.84
N ALA A 145 2.37 -28.54 -6.39
CA ALA A 145 3.45 -29.44 -5.98
C ALA A 145 3.07 -30.24 -4.73
N LEU A 146 2.43 -29.58 -3.76
CA LEU A 146 1.99 -30.19 -2.50
C LEU A 146 0.55 -30.73 -2.56
N LYS A 147 -0.19 -30.39 -3.62
CA LYS A 147 -1.62 -30.68 -3.80
C LYS A 147 -2.48 -30.21 -2.61
N ARG A 148 -2.19 -29.00 -2.10
CA ARG A 148 -2.93 -28.42 -0.96
C ARG A 148 -2.91 -26.90 -0.96
N TRP A 149 -3.88 -26.34 -0.24
CA TRP A 149 -3.93 -24.91 0.10
C TRP A 149 -2.86 -24.53 1.14
N LEU A 150 -2.32 -23.32 1.00
CA LEU A 150 -1.33 -22.67 1.84
C LEU A 150 -1.85 -21.31 2.33
N PRO A 151 -1.47 -20.87 3.55
CA PRO A 151 -1.81 -19.54 4.08
C PRO A 151 -0.81 -18.47 3.62
N ALA A 152 -0.37 -18.56 2.36
CA ALA A 152 0.70 -17.76 1.79
C ALA A 152 0.33 -17.35 0.36
N THR A 153 0.74 -16.15 -0.04
CA THR A 153 0.53 -15.67 -1.41
C THR A 153 1.58 -16.24 -2.35
N ASN A 154 1.33 -16.22 -3.66
CA ASN A 154 2.36 -16.52 -4.67
C ASN A 154 3.67 -15.73 -4.49
N ARG A 155 3.63 -14.55 -3.86
CA ARG A 155 4.83 -13.75 -3.61
C ARG A 155 5.70 -14.32 -2.50
N SER A 156 5.17 -15.14 -1.62
CA SER A 156 5.89 -15.70 -0.49
C SER A 156 6.10 -17.20 -0.57
N ILE A 157 5.64 -17.86 -1.63
CA ILE A 157 5.87 -19.29 -1.87
C ILE A 157 7.19 -19.48 -2.63
N SER A 158 7.95 -20.51 -2.26
CA SER A 158 9.20 -20.86 -2.94
C SER A 158 8.95 -21.23 -4.41
N PRO A 159 9.92 -21.03 -5.32
CA PRO A 159 9.73 -21.34 -6.74
C PRO A 159 9.34 -22.81 -7.05
N ASP A 160 9.67 -23.75 -6.16
CA ASP A 160 9.27 -25.16 -6.27
C ASP A 160 7.89 -25.46 -5.67
N GLY A 161 7.25 -24.49 -5.04
CA GLY A 161 5.93 -24.58 -4.44
C GLY A 161 5.86 -25.36 -3.13
N ARG A 162 7.00 -25.74 -2.52
CA ARG A 162 7.03 -26.66 -1.36
C ARG A 162 7.25 -25.98 -0.01
N SER A 163 7.74 -24.76 -0.01
CA SER A 163 7.95 -23.94 1.18
C SER A 163 7.31 -22.57 1.00
N TYR A 164 7.09 -21.85 2.10
CA TYR A 164 6.71 -20.44 2.03
C TYR A 164 7.32 -19.63 3.16
N ALA A 165 7.49 -18.35 2.90
CA ALA A 165 8.00 -17.38 3.85
C ALA A 165 6.83 -16.67 4.55
N TYR A 166 7.01 -16.39 5.83
CA TYR A 166 6.07 -15.60 6.62
C TYR A 166 6.82 -14.75 7.65
N THR A 167 6.14 -13.73 8.16
CA THR A 167 6.72 -12.80 9.13
C THR A 167 6.01 -12.90 10.47
N THR A 168 6.76 -12.69 11.54
CA THR A 168 6.22 -12.60 12.90
C THR A 168 6.65 -11.29 13.53
N LEU A 169 5.71 -10.59 14.15
CA LEU A 169 5.99 -9.37 14.92
C LEU A 169 6.36 -9.73 16.36
N LEU A 170 7.33 -9.00 16.92
CA LEU A 170 7.83 -9.19 18.26
C LEU A 170 7.58 -7.96 19.15
N PRO A 171 7.26 -8.13 20.44
CA PRO A 171 7.08 -9.42 21.14
C PRO A 171 5.87 -10.21 20.63
N ALA A 172 5.79 -11.50 20.94
CA ALA A 172 4.69 -12.36 20.47
C ALA A 172 3.32 -11.76 20.82
N GLY A 173 2.42 -11.71 19.84
CA GLY A 173 1.11 -11.05 19.96
C GLY A 173 1.13 -9.55 19.64
N ALA A 174 2.29 -8.98 19.31
CA ALA A 174 2.39 -7.60 18.84
C ALA A 174 1.66 -7.41 17.51
N THR A 175 1.27 -6.16 17.30
CA THR A 175 0.67 -5.64 16.08
C THR A 175 1.61 -4.62 15.44
N TYR A 176 1.31 -4.20 14.21
CA TYR A 176 2.00 -3.07 13.57
C TYR A 176 1.98 -1.75 14.36
N SER A 177 1.18 -1.64 15.43
CA SER A 177 1.11 -0.44 16.28
C SER A 177 2.02 -0.46 17.51
N ASP A 178 2.53 -1.63 17.90
CA ASP A 178 3.27 -1.84 19.15
C ASP A 178 4.43 -2.84 19.03
N PHE A 179 4.72 -3.33 17.82
CA PHE A 179 5.90 -4.16 17.58
C PHE A 179 7.21 -3.38 17.77
N THR A 180 8.24 -4.13 18.13
CA THR A 180 9.62 -3.63 18.35
C THR A 180 10.59 -4.16 17.30
N SER A 181 10.32 -5.35 16.77
CA SER A 181 11.08 -6.01 15.71
C SER A 181 10.20 -7.01 14.99
N ALA A 182 10.67 -7.54 13.87
CA ALA A 182 10.06 -8.64 13.15
C ALA A 182 11.08 -9.73 12.82
N GLU A 183 10.61 -10.96 12.69
CA GLU A 183 11.39 -12.09 12.19
C GLU A 183 10.78 -12.62 10.89
N LEU A 184 11.64 -12.94 9.93
CA LEU A 184 11.29 -13.64 8.70
C LEU A 184 11.62 -15.12 8.89
N HIS A 185 10.63 -15.95 8.58
CA HIS A 185 10.70 -17.40 8.70
C HIS A 185 10.41 -18.06 7.37
N VAL A 186 10.95 -19.25 7.18
CA VAL A 186 10.65 -20.16 6.08
C VAL A 186 10.08 -21.43 6.68
N TYR A 187 8.89 -21.81 6.19
CA TYR A 187 8.21 -23.03 6.59
C TYR A 187 8.23 -24.05 5.46
N ASP A 188 8.87 -25.19 5.69
CA ASP A 188 8.80 -26.36 4.80
C ASP A 188 7.53 -27.16 5.15
N VAL A 189 6.65 -27.29 4.16
CA VAL A 189 5.30 -27.82 4.38
C VAL A 189 5.30 -29.34 4.56
N ASP A 190 6.19 -30.06 3.85
CA ASP A 190 6.28 -31.51 3.92
C ASP A 190 7.01 -31.96 5.19
N ALA A 191 8.12 -31.29 5.51
CA ALA A 191 8.91 -31.53 6.72
C ALA A 191 8.23 -30.99 7.99
N LYS A 192 7.25 -30.10 7.84
CA LYS A 192 6.62 -29.33 8.93
C LYS A 192 7.67 -28.61 9.78
N ALA A 193 8.71 -28.13 9.13
CA ALA A 193 9.87 -27.52 9.76
C ALA A 193 9.80 -26.02 9.58
N ASP A 194 9.89 -25.30 10.70
CA ASP A 194 9.95 -23.85 10.75
C ASP A 194 11.38 -23.40 11.00
N GLN A 195 11.89 -22.52 10.16
CA GLN A 195 13.22 -21.96 10.29
C GLN A 195 13.17 -20.44 10.23
N LYS A 196 13.63 -19.80 11.30
CA LYS A 196 13.97 -18.39 11.25
C LYS A 196 15.17 -18.16 10.33
N VAL A 197 14.99 -17.32 9.31
CA VAL A 197 16.05 -16.98 8.36
C VAL A 197 16.63 -15.59 8.59
N TRP A 198 15.86 -14.68 9.20
CA TRP A 198 16.31 -13.31 9.44
C TRP A 198 15.50 -12.60 10.54
N SER A 199 16.09 -11.56 11.13
CA SER A 199 15.45 -10.68 12.12
C SER A 199 15.82 -9.24 11.82
N TYR A 200 14.88 -8.32 12.02
CA TYR A 200 15.09 -6.90 11.78
C TYR A 200 14.43 -6.04 12.89
N PRO A 201 15.10 -5.00 13.42
CA PRO A 201 14.54 -4.07 14.40
C PRO A 201 13.58 -3.06 13.73
N GLY A 202 12.51 -3.58 13.13
CA GLY A 202 11.52 -2.87 12.31
C GLY A 202 10.55 -3.87 11.68
N SER A 203 9.69 -3.41 10.76
CA SER A 203 8.80 -4.33 10.03
C SER A 203 9.59 -5.04 8.93
N ILE A 204 9.08 -6.20 8.51
CA ILE A 204 9.55 -6.92 7.33
C ILE A 204 8.31 -7.20 6.48
N ASP A 205 8.33 -6.72 5.23
CA ASP A 205 7.29 -6.93 4.23
C ASP A 205 7.87 -7.77 3.08
N ILE A 206 7.27 -8.94 2.82
CA ILE A 206 7.74 -9.86 1.77
C ILE A 206 7.22 -9.36 0.42
N LEU A 207 8.13 -9.04 -0.50
CA LEU A 207 7.76 -8.52 -1.83
C LEU A 207 7.68 -9.63 -2.88
N VAL A 208 8.66 -10.54 -2.90
CA VAL A 208 8.69 -11.71 -3.79
C VAL A 208 9.71 -12.73 -3.34
N TRP A 209 9.42 -14.02 -3.49
CA TRP A 209 10.39 -15.12 -3.43
C TRP A 209 10.63 -15.67 -4.84
N ASN A 210 11.84 -15.46 -5.34
CA ASN A 210 12.27 -15.99 -6.64
C ASN A 210 13.57 -16.81 -6.50
N SER A 211 14.16 -17.20 -7.63
CA SER A 211 15.40 -17.99 -7.66
C SER A 211 16.61 -17.28 -7.03
N ALA A 212 16.58 -15.95 -6.89
CA ALA A 212 17.64 -15.19 -6.22
C ALA A 212 17.46 -15.13 -4.69
N GLY A 213 16.33 -15.61 -4.16
CA GLY A 213 15.99 -15.57 -2.73
C GLY A 213 14.74 -14.72 -2.45
N ILE A 214 14.54 -14.39 -1.18
CA ILE A 214 13.38 -13.61 -0.72
C ILE A 214 13.73 -12.12 -0.77
N LEU A 215 13.05 -11.35 -1.60
CA LEU A 215 13.09 -9.89 -1.54
C LEU A 215 12.15 -9.42 -0.44
N ALA A 216 12.68 -8.68 0.52
CA ALA A 216 11.93 -8.05 1.58
C ALA A 216 12.18 -6.55 1.61
N GLN A 217 11.15 -5.79 1.96
CA GLN A 217 11.27 -4.40 2.36
C GLN A 217 11.22 -4.31 3.89
N THR A 218 11.97 -3.39 4.47
CA THR A 218 11.91 -3.13 5.91
C THR A 218 11.63 -1.67 6.19
N VAL A 219 10.69 -1.40 7.09
CA VAL A 219 10.40 -0.04 7.56
C VAL A 219 10.89 0.12 9.01
N PRO A 220 11.65 1.20 9.32
CA PRO A 220 12.01 1.49 10.71
C PRO A 220 10.77 1.69 11.59
N PRO A 221 10.80 1.34 12.90
CA PRO A 221 9.66 1.47 13.81
C PRO A 221 9.09 2.88 13.94
N GLN A 222 9.89 3.90 13.63
CA GLN A 222 9.51 5.32 13.71
C GLN A 222 9.04 5.89 12.35
N GLY A 223 8.88 5.03 11.34
CA GLY A 223 8.68 5.42 9.95
C GLY A 223 9.99 5.84 9.27
N GLY A 224 9.97 5.92 7.94
CA GLY A 224 11.13 6.27 7.13
C GLY A 224 11.08 5.66 5.73
N VAL A 225 12.18 5.81 4.98
CA VAL A 225 12.35 5.16 3.68
C VAL A 225 12.53 3.67 3.89
N GLY A 226 11.72 2.86 3.22
CA GLY A 226 11.88 1.41 3.24
C GLY A 226 13.21 1.00 2.64
N LEU A 227 13.96 0.15 3.33
CA LEU A 227 15.18 -0.47 2.82
C LEU A 227 14.85 -1.83 2.21
N PHE A 228 15.55 -2.18 1.13
CA PHE A 228 15.34 -3.42 0.39
C PHE A 228 16.45 -4.40 0.74
N TRP A 229 16.07 -5.67 0.89
CA TRP A 229 16.96 -6.73 1.32
C TRP A 229 16.69 -8.00 0.54
N ARG A 230 17.78 -8.65 0.11
CA ARG A 230 17.74 -10.00 -0.42
C ARG A 230 18.12 -10.96 0.71
N VAL A 231 17.17 -11.78 1.14
CA VAL A 231 17.36 -12.76 2.21
C VAL A 231 17.57 -14.14 1.60
N ASP A 232 18.62 -14.83 2.05
CA ASP A 232 18.84 -16.23 1.71
C ASP A 232 17.85 -17.11 2.48
N PRO A 233 16.97 -17.87 1.80
CA PRO A 233 15.95 -18.70 2.45
C PRO A 233 16.54 -19.86 3.27
N THR A 234 17.83 -20.15 3.16
CA THR A 234 18.54 -21.13 4.00
C THR A 234 19.08 -20.55 5.30
N GLY A 235 18.91 -19.24 5.52
CA GLY A 235 19.35 -18.55 6.75
C GLY A 235 20.81 -18.13 6.75
N ARG A 236 21.49 -18.10 5.59
CA ARG A 236 22.89 -17.64 5.48
C ARG A 236 23.06 -16.13 5.65
N GLY A 237 21.97 -15.38 5.72
CA GLY A 237 21.95 -13.96 5.99
C GLY A 237 21.12 -13.16 4.99
N ALA A 238 21.18 -11.84 5.13
CA ALA A 238 20.55 -10.90 4.21
C ALA A 238 21.60 -9.92 3.68
N SER A 239 21.49 -9.57 2.41
CA SER A 239 22.29 -8.53 1.76
C SER A 239 21.39 -7.38 1.32
N GLN A 240 21.95 -6.18 1.22
CA GLN A 240 21.22 -5.02 0.72
C GLN A 240 20.76 -5.26 -0.72
N GLY A 241 19.47 -5.06 -0.97
CA GLY A 241 18.86 -5.10 -2.29
C GLY A 241 18.62 -3.69 -2.85
N SER A 242 18.06 -3.65 -4.04
CA SER A 242 17.67 -2.43 -4.74
C SER A 242 16.13 -2.30 -4.80
N PRO A 243 15.59 -1.07 -4.69
CA PRO A 243 14.18 -0.82 -4.99
C PRO A 243 13.81 -1.10 -6.46
N ASP A 244 14.78 -1.26 -7.36
CA ASP A 244 14.52 -1.65 -8.76
C ASP A 244 14.21 -3.15 -8.90
N GLU A 245 14.42 -3.93 -7.83
CA GLU A 245 14.07 -5.36 -7.78
C GLU A 245 12.64 -5.61 -7.32
N ASP A 246 11.92 -4.57 -6.86
CA ASP A 246 10.52 -4.65 -6.46
C ASP A 246 9.64 -4.94 -7.69
N PRO A 247 8.94 -6.08 -7.73
CA PRO A 247 8.08 -6.41 -8.86
C PRO A 247 6.89 -5.45 -9.02
N GLY A 248 6.50 -4.74 -7.95
CA GLY A 248 5.46 -3.71 -8.00
C GLY A 248 5.94 -2.39 -8.61
N ARG A 249 7.25 -2.20 -8.78
CA ARG A 249 7.80 -0.98 -9.34
C ARG A 249 7.92 -1.09 -10.85
N LEU A 250 7.20 -0.23 -11.56
CA LEU A 250 7.31 -0.19 -13.02
C LEU A 250 8.69 0.33 -13.44
N PRO A 251 9.41 -0.36 -14.36
CA PRO A 251 10.68 0.15 -14.88
C PRO A 251 10.50 1.52 -15.53
N LEU A 252 11.41 2.47 -15.26
CA LEU A 252 11.35 3.82 -15.84
C LEU A 252 11.34 3.80 -17.38
N THR A 253 11.96 2.79 -17.99
CA THR A 253 11.96 2.56 -19.44
C THR A 253 10.58 2.16 -19.99
N ALA A 254 9.73 1.56 -19.16
CA ALA A 254 8.36 1.20 -19.51
C ALA A 254 7.33 2.30 -19.19
N LEU A 255 7.69 3.30 -18.38
CA LEU A 255 6.86 4.48 -18.11
C LEU A 255 6.82 5.41 -19.33
N GLN A 256 5.90 5.16 -20.26
CA GLN A 256 5.59 6.12 -21.32
C GLN A 256 4.67 7.24 -20.79
N GLY A 257 5.30 8.34 -20.37
CA GLY A 257 4.62 9.54 -19.86
C GLY A 257 4.23 9.45 -18.37
N ASN A 258 3.64 10.53 -17.86
CA ASN A 258 3.22 10.65 -16.46
C ASN A 258 1.89 9.91 -16.20
N ARG A 259 1.87 8.59 -16.42
CA ARG A 259 0.67 7.76 -16.25
C ARG A 259 0.69 7.09 -14.88
N SER A 260 -0.37 7.29 -14.10
CA SER A 260 -0.63 6.49 -12.89
C SER A 260 -0.79 5.02 -13.27
N TYR A 261 -0.24 4.14 -12.43
CA TYR A 261 -0.33 2.69 -12.62
C TYR A 261 -0.65 1.98 -11.31
N SER A 262 -1.17 0.76 -11.42
CA SER A 262 -1.28 -0.18 -10.31
C SER A 262 -0.72 -1.54 -10.71
N TYR A 263 -0.06 -2.19 -9.75
CA TYR A 263 0.46 -3.54 -9.92
C TYR A 263 -0.65 -4.56 -9.58
N LEU A 264 -0.96 -5.45 -10.53
CA LEU A 264 -1.99 -6.48 -10.36
C LEU A 264 -1.41 -7.80 -9.84
N GLY A 265 -0.10 -8.02 -10.02
CA GLY A 265 0.63 -9.18 -9.55
C GLY A 265 1.59 -9.72 -10.61
N GLY A 266 2.25 -10.84 -10.32
CA GLY A 266 3.38 -11.33 -11.09
C GLY A 266 3.79 -12.73 -10.67
N ASP A 267 4.85 -13.23 -11.29
CA ASP A 267 5.41 -14.54 -10.98
C ASP A 267 6.88 -14.48 -10.51
N SER A 268 7.39 -15.62 -10.07
CA SER A 268 8.78 -15.79 -9.64
C SER A 268 9.80 -15.66 -10.78
N ASN A 269 9.36 -15.59 -12.05
CA ASN A 269 10.21 -15.37 -13.22
C ASN A 269 10.36 -13.88 -13.57
N GLY A 270 9.76 -12.99 -12.77
CA GLY A 270 9.83 -11.54 -12.98
C GLY A 270 8.89 -11.04 -14.08
N ARG A 271 7.83 -11.79 -14.41
CA ARG A 271 6.69 -11.23 -15.15
C ARG A 271 5.83 -10.43 -14.17
N GLY A 272 5.49 -9.20 -14.55
CA GLY A 272 4.60 -8.34 -13.78
C GLY A 272 3.45 -7.84 -14.64
N VAL A 273 2.25 -7.81 -14.07
CA VAL A 273 1.03 -7.33 -14.73
C VAL A 273 0.64 -6.00 -14.11
N PHE A 274 0.40 -5.01 -14.96
CA PHE A 274 0.11 -3.65 -14.55
C PHE A 274 -1.13 -3.11 -15.25
N ARG A 275 -1.89 -2.28 -14.53
CA ARG A 275 -2.92 -1.43 -15.10
C ARG A 275 -2.38 -0.01 -15.18
N PHE A 276 -2.56 0.63 -16.33
CA PHE A 276 -2.43 2.07 -16.48
C PHE A 276 -3.81 2.70 -16.61
N GLY A 277 -4.00 3.87 -15.99
CA GLY A 277 -5.30 4.55 -15.96
C GLY A 277 -6.09 4.27 -14.69
N SER A 278 -7.38 4.61 -14.70
CA SER A 278 -8.26 4.52 -13.53
C SER A 278 -9.33 3.44 -13.71
N ARG A 279 -9.90 3.00 -12.58
CA ARG A 279 -11.12 2.18 -12.49
C ARG A 279 -12.39 3.02 -12.42
N ASP A 280 -12.27 4.33 -12.54
CA ASP A 280 -13.43 5.23 -12.57
C ASP A 280 -14.27 4.96 -13.83
N PRO A 281 -15.61 4.89 -13.73
CA PRO A 281 -16.48 4.70 -14.88
C PRO A 281 -16.17 5.67 -16.02
N GLY A 282 -15.97 5.15 -17.24
CA GLY A 282 -15.65 5.96 -18.42
C GLY A 282 -14.17 6.37 -18.55
N ALA A 283 -13.30 6.04 -17.60
CA ALA A 283 -11.86 6.29 -17.73
C ALA A 283 -11.22 5.34 -18.74
N LYS A 284 -10.25 5.84 -19.51
CA LYS A 284 -9.42 4.99 -20.38
C LYS A 284 -8.39 4.25 -19.54
N TYR A 285 -8.19 2.97 -19.84
CA TYR A 285 -7.19 2.15 -19.17
C TYR A 285 -6.56 1.15 -20.13
N SER A 286 -5.42 0.60 -19.72
CA SER A 286 -4.78 -0.52 -20.39
C SER A 286 -4.18 -1.48 -19.37
N VAL A 287 -4.25 -2.77 -19.66
CA VAL A 287 -3.59 -3.81 -18.88
C VAL A 287 -2.45 -4.36 -19.70
N VAL A 288 -1.27 -4.45 -19.10
CA VAL A 288 -0.05 -4.86 -19.76
C VAL A 288 0.67 -5.93 -18.93
N GLU A 289 1.33 -6.84 -19.62
CA GLU A 289 2.38 -7.68 -19.04
C GLU A 289 3.74 -7.03 -19.34
N ILE A 290 4.61 -7.00 -18.33
CA ILE A 290 6.00 -6.57 -18.46
C ILE A 290 6.91 -7.72 -18.03
N GLN A 291 7.86 -8.08 -18.89
CA GLN A 291 8.89 -9.06 -18.59
C GLN A 291 10.23 -8.59 -19.13
N SER A 292 11.25 -8.50 -18.27
CA SER A 292 12.60 -8.07 -18.67
C SER A 292 12.61 -6.77 -19.49
N GLY A 293 11.74 -5.82 -19.14
CA GLY A 293 11.57 -4.53 -19.83
C GLY A 293 10.74 -4.57 -21.12
N ASN A 294 10.37 -5.75 -21.62
CA ASN A 294 9.46 -5.87 -22.75
C ASN A 294 8.01 -5.75 -22.28
N GLN A 295 7.25 -4.87 -22.92
CA GLN A 295 5.84 -4.64 -22.62
C GLN A 295 4.95 -5.31 -23.67
N THR A 296 3.97 -6.09 -23.21
CA THR A 296 2.91 -6.66 -24.05
C THR A 296 1.56 -6.13 -23.58
N THR A 297 0.82 -5.45 -24.46
CA THR A 297 -0.52 -4.99 -24.14
C THR A 297 -1.51 -6.15 -24.22
N ILE A 298 -2.13 -6.48 -23.08
CA ILE A 298 -3.18 -7.50 -22.98
C ILE A 298 -4.51 -6.92 -23.47
N TYR A 299 -4.83 -5.71 -23.00
CA TYR A 299 -6.05 -5.00 -23.35
C TYR A 299 -5.88 -3.48 -23.26
N SER A 300 -6.66 -2.74 -24.03
CA SER A 300 -6.83 -1.30 -23.90
C SER A 300 -8.26 -0.94 -24.21
N GLY A 301 -8.90 -0.17 -23.34
CA GLY A 301 -10.31 0.17 -23.48
C GLY A 301 -10.74 1.26 -22.52
N THR A 302 -12.03 1.26 -22.21
CA THR A 302 -12.68 2.23 -21.34
C THR A 302 -13.38 1.48 -20.22
N GLN A 303 -13.23 1.93 -18.98
CA GLN A 303 -13.86 1.26 -17.84
C GLN A 303 -15.39 1.24 -18.02
N GLY A 304 -15.98 0.04 -17.95
CA GLY A 304 -17.40 -0.19 -18.23
C GLY A 304 -17.75 -0.32 -19.72
N ASP A 305 -16.77 -0.58 -20.59
CA ASP A 305 -17.03 -0.93 -21.98
C ASP A 305 -17.68 -2.33 -22.12
N ALA A 306 -18.15 -2.65 -23.33
CA ALA A 306 -18.85 -3.91 -23.59
C ALA A 306 -17.98 -5.16 -23.43
N LYS A 307 -16.64 -5.02 -23.36
CA LYS A 307 -15.74 -6.15 -23.11
C LYS A 307 -15.68 -6.48 -21.62
N ASP A 308 -15.92 -5.49 -20.77
CA ASP A 308 -15.98 -5.59 -19.31
C ASP A 308 -14.76 -6.30 -18.69
N PHE A 309 -13.58 -5.98 -19.24
CA PHE A 309 -12.33 -6.56 -18.77
C PHE A 309 -11.75 -5.77 -17.59
N ASP A 310 -12.21 -6.03 -16.38
CA ASP A 310 -11.73 -5.36 -15.17
C ASP A 310 -10.95 -6.34 -14.27
N PRO A 311 -9.71 -6.72 -14.64
CA PRO A 311 -9.01 -7.79 -13.95
C PRO A 311 -8.59 -7.40 -12.52
N GLY A 312 -8.79 -8.32 -11.59
CA GLY A 312 -8.30 -8.32 -10.22
C GLY A 312 -7.74 -9.70 -9.84
N GLY A 313 -6.55 -9.72 -9.24
CA GLY A 313 -5.81 -10.95 -8.96
C GLY A 313 -5.26 -11.61 -10.24
N VAL A 314 -4.05 -12.14 -10.17
CA VAL A 314 -3.39 -12.79 -11.31
C VAL A 314 -2.65 -14.05 -10.89
N ASP A 315 -2.64 -15.04 -11.77
CA ASP A 315 -1.83 -16.25 -11.63
C ASP A 315 -1.26 -16.66 -12.99
N PHE A 316 -0.13 -17.37 -12.99
CA PHE A 316 0.56 -17.78 -14.20
C PHE A 316 0.79 -19.27 -14.19
N ASP A 317 0.47 -19.93 -15.32
CA ASP A 317 0.77 -21.34 -15.52
C ASP A 317 1.22 -21.61 -16.97
N ALA A 318 1.19 -22.89 -17.37
CA ALA A 318 1.53 -23.30 -18.72
C ALA A 318 0.49 -22.87 -19.77
N HIS A 319 -0.74 -22.56 -19.37
CA HIS A 319 -1.78 -22.05 -20.28
C HIS A 319 -1.58 -20.58 -20.59
N GLY A 320 -1.16 -19.79 -19.60
CA GLY A 320 -0.89 -18.38 -19.75
C GLY A 320 -1.10 -17.60 -18.45
N LEU A 321 -1.67 -16.40 -18.59
CA LEU A 321 -2.03 -15.52 -17.50
C LEU A 321 -3.52 -15.66 -17.19
N TRP A 322 -3.85 -16.11 -15.99
CA TRP A 322 -5.19 -16.15 -15.44
C TRP A 322 -5.49 -14.85 -14.68
N MET A 323 -6.69 -14.31 -14.85
CA MET A 323 -7.16 -13.12 -14.13
C MET A 323 -8.62 -13.29 -13.70
N GLY A 324 -8.96 -12.90 -12.48
CA GLY A 324 -10.35 -12.76 -12.06
C GLY A 324 -10.94 -11.45 -12.56
N ASN A 325 -12.24 -11.38 -12.87
CA ASN A 325 -12.90 -10.08 -13.03
C ASN A 325 -13.28 -9.52 -11.67
N PHE A 326 -13.19 -8.20 -11.49
CA PHE A 326 -13.43 -7.57 -10.19
C PHE A 326 -14.87 -7.72 -9.67
N ASP A 327 -15.84 -7.94 -10.56
CA ASP A 327 -17.23 -8.23 -10.19
C ASP A 327 -17.51 -9.74 -9.97
N GLY A 328 -16.48 -10.58 -10.12
CA GLY A 328 -16.59 -12.03 -9.99
C GLY A 328 -17.38 -12.72 -11.10
N SER A 329 -17.71 -12.05 -12.21
CA SER A 329 -18.58 -12.62 -13.25
C SER A 329 -17.89 -13.60 -14.19
N VAL A 330 -16.58 -13.44 -14.41
CA VAL A 330 -15.78 -14.25 -15.32
C VAL A 330 -14.36 -14.44 -14.79
N VAL A 331 -13.70 -15.50 -15.25
CA VAL A 331 -12.23 -15.62 -15.22
C VAL A 331 -11.71 -15.45 -16.64
N TRP A 332 -10.63 -14.72 -16.79
CA TRP A 332 -9.95 -14.48 -18.05
C TRP A 332 -8.68 -15.33 -18.15
N LEU A 333 -8.42 -15.84 -19.35
CA LEU A 333 -7.13 -16.40 -19.74
C LEU A 333 -6.56 -15.55 -20.87
N TRP A 334 -5.32 -15.12 -20.72
CA TRP A 334 -4.56 -14.51 -21.80
C TRP A 334 -3.32 -15.34 -22.13
N SER A 335 -3.08 -15.54 -23.43
CA SER A 335 -1.80 -15.99 -23.95
C SER A 335 -1.46 -15.23 -25.23
N GLN A 336 -0.18 -15.18 -25.59
CA GLN A 336 0.24 -14.58 -26.85
C GLN A 336 -0.33 -15.30 -28.08
N SER A 337 -0.53 -16.62 -28.00
CA SER A 337 -1.00 -17.44 -29.12
C SER A 337 -2.51 -17.37 -29.32
N THR A 338 -3.28 -17.27 -28.23
CA THR A 338 -4.74 -17.39 -28.26
C THR A 338 -5.49 -16.11 -27.89
N GLY A 339 -4.76 -15.07 -27.47
CA GLY A 339 -5.33 -13.79 -27.04
C GLY A 339 -6.14 -13.92 -25.74
N LEU A 340 -7.02 -12.94 -25.52
CA LEU A 340 -7.83 -12.85 -24.30
C LEU A 340 -9.16 -13.63 -24.45
N LYS A 341 -9.34 -14.67 -23.65
CA LYS A 341 -10.54 -15.51 -23.55
C LYS A 341 -11.21 -15.33 -22.19
N SER A 342 -12.54 -15.34 -22.12
CA SER A 342 -13.30 -15.36 -20.86
C SER A 342 -14.03 -16.67 -20.65
N PHE A 343 -14.17 -17.05 -19.38
CA PHE A 343 -14.97 -18.17 -18.90
C PHE A 343 -15.98 -17.64 -17.89
N LYS A 344 -17.27 -17.72 -18.23
CA LYS A 344 -18.34 -17.21 -17.39
C LYS A 344 -18.50 -18.06 -16.15
N LEU A 345 -18.49 -17.42 -14.98
CA LEU A 345 -18.56 -18.13 -13.72
C LEU A 345 -19.99 -18.55 -13.36
N SER A 346 -20.10 -19.71 -12.73
CA SER A 346 -21.33 -20.27 -12.16
C SER A 346 -21.01 -21.06 -10.87
N GLY A 347 -22.03 -21.44 -10.09
CA GLY A 347 -21.81 -22.16 -8.82
C GLY A 347 -21.23 -21.31 -7.68
N LEU A 348 -21.19 -19.99 -7.87
CA LEU A 348 -20.68 -19.02 -6.90
C LEU A 348 -21.56 -18.90 -5.65
N PRO A 349 -21.00 -18.40 -4.51
CA PRO A 349 -21.77 -18.12 -3.31
C PRO A 349 -22.99 -17.24 -3.61
N ALA A 350 -24.15 -17.62 -3.08
CA ALA A 350 -25.35 -16.80 -3.26
C ALA A 350 -25.22 -15.49 -2.47
N THR A 351 -25.75 -14.40 -3.03
CA THR A 351 -25.78 -13.10 -2.36
C THR A 351 -26.55 -13.21 -1.04
N PRO A 352 -25.93 -12.87 0.10
CA PRO A 352 -26.60 -12.92 1.40
C PRO A 352 -27.70 -11.85 1.49
N SER A 353 -28.73 -12.13 2.26
CA SER A 353 -29.82 -11.19 2.52
C SER A 353 -29.52 -10.30 3.74
N GLY A 354 -30.15 -9.10 3.77
CA GLY A 354 -30.09 -8.18 4.92
C GLY A 354 -28.89 -7.24 4.95
N TYR A 355 -27.98 -7.31 3.98
CA TYR A 355 -26.91 -6.33 3.79
C TYR A 355 -27.31 -5.27 2.77
N GLN A 356 -26.89 -4.01 2.97
CA GLN A 356 -27.14 -2.93 2.02
C GLN A 356 -26.26 -3.03 0.76
N TYR A 357 -25.04 -3.54 0.90
CA TYR A 357 -24.18 -3.87 -0.22
C TYR A 357 -23.58 -5.27 -0.07
N THR A 358 -23.31 -5.90 -1.21
CA THR A 358 -22.49 -7.11 -1.29
C THR A 358 -21.70 -7.06 -2.58
N ASN A 359 -20.39 -7.27 -2.46
CA ASN A 359 -19.48 -7.43 -3.57
C ASN A 359 -18.95 -8.87 -3.55
N LEU A 360 -18.90 -9.51 -4.71
CA LEU A 360 -18.29 -10.81 -4.90
C LEU A 360 -17.12 -10.65 -5.85
N THR A 361 -15.96 -11.16 -5.46
CA THR A 361 -14.78 -11.25 -6.32
C THR A 361 -14.34 -12.70 -6.41
N VAL A 362 -13.77 -13.10 -7.55
CA VAL A 362 -13.20 -14.43 -7.72
C VAL A 362 -11.83 -14.27 -8.34
N GLY A 363 -10.78 -14.58 -7.59
CA GLY A 363 -9.39 -14.46 -8.03
C GLY A 363 -8.74 -15.82 -8.23
N PRO A 364 -7.92 -16.01 -9.28
CA PRO A 364 -7.09 -17.21 -9.42
C PRO A 364 -6.09 -17.29 -8.26
N ALA A 365 -5.82 -18.50 -7.80
CA ALA A 365 -5.09 -18.78 -6.57
C ALA A 365 -4.09 -19.93 -6.72
N GLY A 366 -3.57 -20.12 -7.92
CA GLY A 366 -2.61 -21.16 -8.26
C GLY A 366 -2.74 -21.60 -9.73
N PRO A 367 -1.83 -22.47 -10.20
CA PRO A 367 -1.83 -22.93 -11.58
C PRO A 367 -3.00 -23.89 -11.84
N CYS A 368 -3.51 -23.92 -13.08
CA CYS A 368 -4.59 -24.83 -13.44
C CYS A 368 -4.11 -26.29 -13.41
N ILE A 369 -4.87 -27.15 -12.72
CA ILE A 369 -4.53 -28.57 -12.54
C ILE A 369 -5.27 -29.41 -13.60
N PRO A 370 -4.62 -30.38 -14.27
CA PRO A 370 -5.30 -31.21 -15.27
C PRO A 370 -6.52 -31.95 -14.72
N GLY A 371 -7.62 -31.94 -15.48
CA GLY A 371 -8.87 -32.64 -15.14
C GLY A 371 -9.96 -31.72 -14.59
N LEU A 372 -10.98 -32.32 -13.97
CA LEU A 372 -12.09 -31.62 -13.32
C LEU A 372 -11.99 -31.81 -11.81
N PHE A 373 -12.31 -30.77 -11.07
CA PHE A 373 -12.48 -30.82 -9.63
C PHE A 373 -13.93 -31.14 -9.27
N ALA A 374 -14.10 -32.09 -8.37
CA ALA A 374 -15.38 -32.48 -7.78
C ALA A 374 -15.38 -32.07 -6.31
N GLY A 375 -15.95 -30.90 -6.05
CA GLY A 375 -16.08 -30.30 -4.72
C GLY A 375 -17.53 -30.27 -4.25
N VAL A 376 -17.82 -29.30 -3.40
CA VAL A 376 -19.18 -29.01 -2.92
C VAL A 376 -19.65 -27.66 -3.43
N GLN A 377 -20.97 -27.45 -3.42
CA GLN A 377 -21.53 -26.15 -3.76
C GLN A 377 -21.14 -25.11 -2.71
N ALA A 378 -20.86 -23.89 -3.14
CA ALA A 378 -20.63 -22.77 -2.23
C ALA A 378 -21.86 -22.51 -1.37
N SER A 379 -21.65 -22.33 -0.07
CA SER A 379 -22.70 -21.93 0.86
C SER A 379 -22.94 -20.42 0.79
N ALA A 380 -24.19 -20.00 0.98
CA ALA A 380 -24.46 -18.58 1.16
C ALA A 380 -23.85 -18.10 2.48
N GLN A 381 -23.27 -16.90 2.46
CA GLN A 381 -22.88 -16.21 3.69
C GLN A 381 -24.11 -16.04 4.61
N PRO A 382 -23.96 -16.16 5.94
CA PRO A 382 -25.07 -15.94 6.87
C PRO A 382 -25.74 -14.57 6.65
N PRO A 383 -27.08 -14.48 6.78
CA PRO A 383 -27.79 -13.22 6.64
C PRO A 383 -27.29 -12.22 7.66
N ALA A 384 -27.42 -10.93 7.35
CA ALA A 384 -27.06 -9.88 8.30
C ALA A 384 -27.82 -10.09 9.62
N PRO A 385 -27.16 -9.95 10.79
CA PRO A 385 -27.87 -9.96 12.05
C PRO A 385 -28.93 -8.86 12.00
N THR A 386 -30.15 -9.18 12.46
CA THR A 386 -31.26 -8.22 12.51
C THR A 386 -30.76 -6.95 13.21
N PRO A 387 -30.79 -5.78 12.56
CA PRO A 387 -30.31 -4.56 13.19
C PRO A 387 -31.12 -4.35 14.46
N SER A 388 -30.44 -4.37 15.61
CA SER A 388 -31.02 -3.75 16.80
C SER A 388 -31.24 -2.29 16.40
N PRO A 389 -32.46 -1.72 16.56
CA PRO A 389 -32.73 -0.36 16.13
C PRO A 389 -31.71 0.56 16.80
N SER A 390 -30.75 1.02 16.00
CA SER A 390 -29.85 2.07 16.44
C SER A 390 -30.76 3.29 16.57
N PRO A 391 -30.86 3.93 17.75
CA PRO A 391 -31.63 5.15 17.86
C PRO A 391 -31.13 6.10 16.77
N ALA A 392 -32.05 6.67 15.99
CA ALA A 392 -31.70 7.71 15.05
C ALA A 392 -30.83 8.74 15.79
N PRO A 393 -29.69 9.18 15.23
CA PRO A 393 -28.87 10.18 15.90
C PRO A 393 -29.78 11.37 16.21
N PRO A 394 -29.78 11.86 17.47
CA PRO A 394 -30.63 12.98 17.84
C PRO A 394 -30.32 14.14 16.90
N THR A 395 -31.36 14.80 16.36
CA THR A 395 -31.19 16.02 15.58
C THR A 395 -30.46 17.05 16.43
N VAL A 396 -29.28 17.47 15.98
CA VAL A 396 -28.44 18.43 16.69
C VAL A 396 -28.82 19.84 16.25
N ASP A 397 -29.14 20.70 17.22
CA ASP A 397 -29.25 22.14 16.97
C ASP A 397 -27.84 22.76 16.86
N TRP A 398 -27.34 22.84 15.63
CA TRP A 398 -26.03 23.41 15.34
C TRP A 398 -25.93 24.91 15.61
N SER A 399 -27.06 25.64 15.71
CA SER A 399 -27.06 27.09 15.93
C SER A 399 -26.47 27.47 17.30
N ALA A 400 -26.73 26.65 18.32
CA ALA A 400 -26.16 26.83 19.66
C ALA A 400 -24.64 26.61 19.69
N PHE A 401 -24.11 25.77 18.80
CA PHE A 401 -22.67 25.53 18.67
C PHE A 401 -21.97 26.62 17.87
N THR A 402 -22.54 27.04 16.74
CA THR A 402 -21.93 28.07 15.89
C THR A 402 -21.91 29.45 16.56
N ALA A 403 -22.82 29.70 17.51
CA ALA A 403 -22.81 30.88 18.37
C ALA A 403 -21.64 30.92 19.39
N LYS A 404 -20.95 29.81 19.64
CA LYS A 404 -19.82 29.79 20.58
C LYS A 404 -18.65 30.63 20.05
N PRO A 405 -17.93 31.36 20.91
CA PRO A 405 -16.77 32.15 20.48
C PRO A 405 -15.71 31.31 19.78
N LEU A 406 -15.08 31.90 18.76
CA LEU A 406 -13.92 31.29 18.10
C LEU A 406 -12.64 31.76 18.81
N HIS A 407 -11.92 30.83 19.44
CA HIS A 407 -10.68 31.00 20.19
C HIS A 407 -9.43 30.74 19.33
N LEU A 408 -9.50 31.07 18.04
CA LEU A 408 -8.39 30.96 17.10
C LEU A 408 -7.70 32.32 16.98
N LYS A 409 -6.53 32.47 17.62
CA LYS A 409 -5.75 33.71 17.62
C LYS A 409 -4.89 33.82 16.36
N ASP A 410 -4.86 35.01 15.78
CA ASP A 410 -3.98 35.31 14.66
C ASP A 410 -2.51 35.18 15.05
N LEU A 411 -1.71 34.77 14.08
CA LEU A 411 -0.26 34.76 14.14
C LEU A 411 0.28 35.91 13.28
N PRO A 412 1.26 36.66 13.78
CA PRO A 412 1.96 37.64 12.95
C PRO A 412 2.55 36.97 11.71
N SER A 413 2.49 37.65 10.57
CA SER A 413 3.05 37.16 9.31
C SER A 413 4.53 36.77 9.47
N GLY A 414 4.91 35.60 8.95
CA GLY A 414 6.27 35.06 9.07
C GLY A 414 6.59 34.35 10.39
N SER A 415 5.66 34.29 11.35
CA SER A 415 5.85 33.54 12.59
C SER A 415 5.95 32.03 12.33
N THR A 416 6.74 31.32 13.14
CA THR A 416 6.74 29.85 13.13
C THR A 416 5.39 29.33 13.59
N CYS A 417 4.82 28.36 12.86
CA CYS A 417 3.55 27.75 13.22
C CYS A 417 3.67 26.94 14.53
N PRO A 418 2.94 27.28 15.61
CA PRO A 418 3.02 26.58 16.88
C PRO A 418 2.20 25.28 16.83
N VAL A 419 2.70 24.31 16.06
CA VAL A 419 2.04 23.00 15.88
C VAL A 419 1.80 22.35 17.24
N SER A 420 0.58 21.89 17.46
CA SER A 420 0.22 21.21 18.70
C SER A 420 1.02 19.93 18.86
N THR A 421 1.41 19.61 20.09
CA THR A 421 2.12 18.36 20.40
C THR A 421 1.18 17.17 20.26
N SER A 422 1.71 16.05 19.78
CA SER A 422 1.00 14.76 19.79
C SER A 422 0.95 14.20 21.21
N VAL A 423 -0.15 13.53 21.55
CA VAL A 423 -0.31 12.74 22.76
C VAL A 423 -0.62 11.29 22.40
N ASN A 424 -0.13 10.36 23.23
CA ASN A 424 -0.47 8.95 23.11
C ASN A 424 -1.86 8.70 23.73
N LEU A 425 -2.74 8.08 22.96
CA LEU A 425 -4.13 7.83 23.30
C LEU A 425 -4.36 6.32 23.44
N LYS A 426 -5.10 5.91 24.47
CA LYS A 426 -5.53 4.52 24.65
C LYS A 426 -6.85 4.27 23.93
N VAL A 427 -6.82 4.39 22.60
CA VAL A 427 -8.03 4.31 21.77
C VAL A 427 -8.55 2.89 21.73
N LYS A 428 -9.76 2.73 22.26
CA LYS A 428 -10.57 1.52 22.12
C LYS A 428 -11.75 1.87 21.21
N ALA A 429 -11.64 1.61 19.92
CA ALA A 429 -12.74 1.84 18.99
C ALA A 429 -13.76 0.69 19.07
N GLN A 430 -14.99 0.97 18.65
CA GLN A 430 -16.03 -0.07 18.53
C GLN A 430 -15.68 -1.09 17.45
N THR A 431 -14.96 -0.64 16.41
CA THR A 431 -14.55 -1.46 15.28
C THR A 431 -13.19 -1.02 14.73
N GLY A 432 -12.45 -1.95 14.10
CA GLY A 432 -11.22 -1.65 13.37
C GLY A 432 -10.03 -1.23 14.24
N LYS A 433 -8.87 -1.08 13.58
CA LYS A 433 -7.69 -0.46 14.18
C LYS A 433 -7.73 1.04 13.86
N TRP A 434 -7.58 1.85 14.89
CA TRP A 434 -7.57 3.31 14.79
C TRP A 434 -6.26 3.86 15.35
N PRO A 435 -5.82 5.07 14.93
CA PRO A 435 -4.66 5.71 15.50
C PRO A 435 -4.72 5.76 17.03
N ASN A 436 -3.63 5.38 17.69
CA ASN A 436 -3.45 5.47 19.14
C ASN A 436 -2.71 6.76 19.55
N TYR A 437 -2.84 7.81 18.73
CA TYR A 437 -2.26 9.12 18.97
C TYR A 437 -3.24 10.21 18.53
N GLY A 438 -3.06 11.43 19.03
CA GLY A 438 -3.82 12.58 18.56
C GLY A 438 -3.14 13.89 18.92
N PHE A 439 -3.51 14.97 18.23
CA PHE A 439 -3.04 16.32 18.48
C PHE A 439 -4.12 17.10 19.21
N GLY A 440 -3.71 17.84 20.25
CA GLY A 440 -4.60 18.61 21.10
C GLY A 440 -4.63 18.15 22.55
N LYS A 441 -5.36 18.89 23.39
CA LYS A 441 -5.50 18.61 24.83
C LYS A 441 -6.72 17.75 25.17
N GLY A 442 -7.52 17.39 24.18
CA GLY A 442 -8.77 16.67 24.36
C GLY A 442 -9.93 17.54 24.82
N PRO A 443 -11.12 16.95 25.00
CA PRO A 443 -11.43 15.53 24.78
C PRO A 443 -11.57 15.14 23.29
N ALA A 444 -11.55 16.09 22.35
CA ALA A 444 -11.46 15.82 20.92
C ALA A 444 -10.04 16.08 20.38
N TYR A 445 -9.58 15.22 19.47
CA TYR A 445 -8.23 15.22 18.93
C TYR A 445 -8.26 15.07 17.40
N LEU A 446 -7.35 15.76 16.72
CA LEU A 446 -7.03 15.49 15.32
C LEU A 446 -6.00 14.36 15.24
N SER A 447 -6.15 13.43 14.31
CA SER A 447 -5.27 12.29 14.12
C SER A 447 -5.23 11.83 12.66
N GLY A 448 -4.59 10.69 12.41
CA GLY A 448 -4.49 10.02 11.12
C GLY A 448 -3.26 10.41 10.31
N GLN A 449 -2.71 11.61 10.52
CA GLN A 449 -1.53 12.11 9.80
C GLN A 449 -0.65 13.02 10.66
N PHE A 450 0.65 13.03 10.38
CA PHE A 450 1.64 13.91 11.04
C PHE A 450 2.00 15.14 10.21
N THR A 451 1.77 15.11 8.89
CA THR A 451 2.08 16.21 7.97
C THR A 451 0.89 16.46 7.06
N TRP A 452 0.62 17.75 6.79
CA TRP A 452 -0.50 18.19 5.96
C TRP A 452 0.01 19.00 4.77
N TYR A 453 -0.70 18.95 3.65
CA TYR A 453 -0.31 19.51 2.36
C TYR A 453 -1.42 20.36 1.74
N SER A 454 -1.09 21.34 0.91
CA SER A 454 -2.08 22.29 0.39
C SER A 454 -2.80 21.82 -0.87
N ALA A 455 -2.36 20.73 -1.51
CA ALA A 455 -2.97 20.23 -2.73
C ALA A 455 -3.79 18.97 -2.49
N GLY A 456 -5.08 19.03 -2.87
CA GLY A 456 -6.01 17.92 -2.80
C GLY A 456 -6.67 17.71 -1.44
N GLN A 457 -7.63 16.79 -1.41
CA GLN A 457 -8.23 16.29 -0.19
C GLN A 457 -7.29 15.29 0.49
N GLN A 458 -7.21 15.35 1.81
CA GLN A 458 -6.38 14.47 2.63
C GLN A 458 -7.19 13.78 3.70
N GLY A 459 -6.86 12.53 4.01
CA GLY A 459 -7.53 11.78 5.08
C GLY A 459 -7.35 12.45 6.44
N ALA A 460 -8.44 12.66 7.18
CA ALA A 460 -8.42 13.19 8.53
C ALA A 460 -9.19 12.25 9.46
N VAL A 461 -8.64 12.03 10.65
CA VAL A 461 -9.31 11.27 11.71
C VAL A 461 -9.58 12.21 12.88
N ILE A 462 -10.82 12.19 13.40
CA ILE A 462 -11.17 12.86 14.65
C ILE A 462 -11.45 11.77 15.69
N LEU A 463 -10.70 11.83 16.79
CA LEU A 463 -10.84 10.93 17.93
C LEU A 463 -11.43 11.69 19.11
N VAL A 464 -12.44 11.11 19.75
CA VAL A 464 -13.15 11.75 20.86
C VAL A 464 -13.15 10.81 22.07
N ASP A 465 -12.67 11.31 23.18
CA ASP A 465 -12.55 10.57 24.43
C ASP A 465 -13.92 10.00 24.86
N PRO A 466 -14.00 8.73 25.31
CA PRO A 466 -15.25 8.08 25.73
C PRO A 466 -16.00 8.82 26.86
N SER A 467 -15.31 9.68 27.61
CA SER A 467 -15.95 10.53 28.61
C SER A 467 -16.93 11.54 28.01
N TYR A 468 -16.77 11.91 26.74
CA TYR A 468 -17.63 12.85 26.03
C TYR A 468 -18.49 12.14 24.98
N LYS A 469 -19.82 12.24 25.10
CA LYS A 469 -20.79 11.50 24.26
C LYS A 469 -21.62 12.39 23.34
N GLY A 470 -21.41 13.71 23.42
CA GLY A 470 -22.23 14.69 22.70
C GLY A 470 -21.75 14.94 21.27
N PRO A 471 -22.42 15.86 20.56
CA PRO A 471 -21.98 16.33 19.25
C PRO A 471 -20.70 17.18 19.35
N VAL A 472 -19.92 17.23 18.27
CA VAL A 472 -18.73 18.09 18.18
C VAL A 472 -18.85 18.97 16.95
N LEU A 473 -18.76 20.29 17.15
CA LEU A 473 -18.58 21.24 16.07
C LEU A 473 -17.08 21.43 15.82
N ILE A 474 -16.69 21.36 14.55
CA ILE A 474 -15.34 21.62 14.06
C ILE A 474 -15.38 22.93 13.29
N ARG A 475 -14.53 23.88 13.68
CA ARG A 475 -14.32 25.13 12.95
C ARG A 475 -12.85 25.33 12.75
N SER A 476 -12.46 25.81 11.57
CA SER A 476 -11.05 26.02 11.27
C SER A 476 -10.82 27.39 10.65
N ARG A 477 -9.60 27.89 10.85
CA ARG A 477 -9.14 29.13 10.23
C ARG A 477 -7.63 29.09 10.07
N ARG A 478 -7.14 29.68 8.99
CA ARG A 478 -5.73 30.00 8.85
C ARG A 478 -5.37 31.09 9.86
N LEU A 479 -4.31 30.88 10.61
CA LEU A 479 -3.86 31.78 11.68
C LEU A 479 -2.87 32.81 11.17
N ASP A 480 -2.09 32.47 10.14
CA ASP A 480 -1.06 33.31 9.52
C ASP A 480 -1.54 34.03 8.24
N GLY A 481 -2.85 34.09 8.01
CA GLY A 481 -3.46 34.72 6.84
C GLY A 481 -4.91 34.32 6.65
N ASP A 482 -5.43 34.54 5.44
CA ASP A 482 -6.81 34.19 5.10
C ASP A 482 -6.94 32.74 4.64
N GLY A 483 -8.07 32.12 4.98
CA GLY A 483 -8.44 30.76 4.57
C GLY A 483 -8.94 29.89 5.71
N SER A 484 -9.47 28.72 5.37
CA SER A 484 -9.91 27.68 6.29
C SER A 484 -9.56 26.29 5.75
N LEU A 485 -9.87 25.27 6.56
CA LEU A 485 -9.93 23.89 6.14
C LEU A 485 -11.38 23.51 5.85
N GLU A 486 -11.61 22.81 4.76
CA GLU A 486 -12.91 22.24 4.42
C GLU A 486 -12.93 20.75 4.80
N PHE A 487 -13.82 20.38 5.73
CA PHE A 487 -14.01 18.99 6.16
C PHE A 487 -15.18 18.36 5.43
N SER A 488 -15.02 17.10 5.04
CA SER A 488 -16.07 16.30 4.41
C SER A 488 -15.95 14.83 4.81
N GLY A 489 -17.06 14.11 4.87
CA GLY A 489 -17.05 12.69 5.23
C GLY A 489 -18.43 12.22 5.70
N ALA A 490 -18.65 10.91 5.64
CA ALA A 490 -19.88 10.30 6.13
C ALA A 490 -20.04 10.50 7.65
N GLY A 491 -21.28 10.55 8.12
CA GLY A 491 -21.57 10.68 9.56
C GLY A 491 -21.31 12.07 10.14
N GLY A 492 -21.24 13.11 9.32
CA GLY A 492 -21.22 14.50 9.76
C GLY A 492 -21.93 15.45 8.80
N ASP A 493 -22.15 16.68 9.27
CA ASP A 493 -22.94 17.72 8.60
C ASP A 493 -22.03 18.88 8.15
N ALA A 494 -22.09 19.27 6.88
CA ALA A 494 -21.47 20.50 6.41
C ALA A 494 -22.36 21.69 6.78
N LEU A 495 -21.85 22.62 7.61
CA LEU A 495 -22.64 23.69 8.21
C LEU A 495 -22.40 25.07 7.54
N GLY A 496 -21.59 25.09 6.48
CA GLY A 496 -21.17 26.32 5.79
C GLY A 496 -20.00 27.03 6.48
N SER A 497 -19.36 27.97 5.77
CA SER A 497 -18.22 28.76 6.27
C SER A 497 -17.06 27.94 6.85
N GLY A 498 -16.81 26.74 6.30
CA GLY A 498 -15.75 25.83 6.78
C GLY A 498 -16.04 25.16 8.12
N ALA A 499 -17.29 25.23 8.60
CA ALA A 499 -17.75 24.53 9.80
C ALA A 499 -18.32 23.15 9.47
N PHE A 500 -18.04 22.18 10.33
CA PHE A 500 -18.44 20.79 10.17
C PHE A 500 -18.91 20.19 11.49
N GLY A 501 -20.06 19.53 11.51
CA GLY A 501 -20.66 18.96 12.70
C GLY A 501 -20.54 17.43 12.72
N ILE A 502 -20.13 16.86 13.84
CA ILE A 502 -20.22 15.42 14.11
C ILE A 502 -21.33 15.21 15.14
N PRO A 503 -22.53 14.73 14.75
CA PRO A 503 -23.71 14.76 15.61
C PRO A 503 -23.63 13.78 16.79
N GLN A 504 -22.89 12.68 16.63
CA GLN A 504 -22.65 11.72 17.68
C GLN A 504 -21.21 11.23 17.57
N THR A 505 -20.52 11.18 18.71
CA THR A 505 -19.09 10.87 18.76
C THR A 505 -18.85 9.51 19.40
N SER A 506 -18.81 9.44 20.72
CA SER A 506 -18.45 8.21 21.44
C SER A 506 -19.66 7.39 21.91
N ALA A 507 -19.46 6.07 22.01
CA ALA A 507 -20.36 5.12 22.63
C ALA A 507 -19.59 4.34 23.70
N PRO A 508 -19.56 4.79 24.96
CA PRO A 508 -18.75 4.17 26.01
C PRO A 508 -19.00 2.65 26.10
N PRO A 509 -17.94 1.84 26.28
CA PRO A 509 -16.58 2.23 26.64
C PRO A 509 -15.70 2.64 25.45
N TYR A 510 -16.26 2.76 24.25
CA TYR A 510 -15.52 3.04 23.03
C TYR A 510 -15.29 4.53 22.80
N TRP A 511 -14.14 4.85 22.20
CA TRP A 511 -13.84 6.18 21.70
C TRP A 511 -14.79 6.54 20.56
N GLY A 512 -15.09 7.83 20.44
CA GLY A 512 -15.70 8.36 19.23
C GLY A 512 -14.68 8.43 18.12
N THR A 513 -15.02 7.86 16.97
CA THR A 513 -14.14 7.79 15.81
C THR A 513 -14.86 8.33 14.60
N TRP A 514 -14.29 9.36 13.97
CA TRP A 514 -14.75 9.85 12.68
C TRP A 514 -13.57 9.88 11.72
N ALA A 515 -13.80 9.43 10.49
CA ALA A 515 -12.83 9.50 9.41
C ALA A 515 -13.48 10.21 8.22
N GLY A 516 -12.72 11.09 7.60
CA GLY A 516 -13.14 11.79 6.39
C GLY A 516 -11.96 12.46 5.71
N SER A 517 -12.26 13.50 4.96
CA SER A 517 -11.30 14.29 4.22
C SER A 517 -11.23 15.71 4.75
N VAL A 518 -10.05 16.31 4.63
CA VAL A 518 -9.82 17.73 4.84
C VAL A 518 -9.11 18.33 3.63
N ALA A 519 -9.57 19.49 3.17
CA ALA A 519 -8.94 20.26 2.10
C ALA A 519 -8.50 21.63 2.64
N PRO A 520 -7.18 21.89 2.74
CA PRO A 520 -6.70 23.22 3.06
C PRO A 520 -6.87 24.18 1.89
N SER A 521 -7.25 25.41 2.18
CA SER A 521 -7.35 26.49 1.19
C SER A 521 -6.00 26.95 0.63
N ALA A 522 -4.92 26.83 1.42
CA ALA A 522 -3.57 27.27 1.07
C ALA A 522 -2.51 26.60 1.98
N PRO A 523 -1.21 26.70 1.66
CA PRO A 523 -0.15 26.42 2.63
C PRO A 523 -0.18 27.45 3.76
N GLY A 524 0.16 27.05 4.99
CA GLY A 524 0.19 27.97 6.14
C GLY A 524 -0.04 27.29 7.47
N CYS A 525 -0.32 28.11 8.50
CA CYS A 525 -0.62 27.65 9.85
C CYS A 525 -2.12 27.68 10.08
N TYR A 526 -2.72 26.56 10.48
CA TYR A 526 -4.16 26.44 10.67
C TYR A 526 -4.49 26.09 12.11
N GLY A 527 -5.48 26.78 12.66
CA GLY A 527 -6.13 26.45 13.91
C GLY A 527 -7.43 25.71 13.63
N ILE A 528 -7.68 24.66 14.40
CA ILE A 528 -8.89 23.86 14.39
C ILE A 528 -9.45 23.90 15.80
N GLN A 529 -10.67 24.41 15.94
CA GLN A 529 -11.41 24.41 17.19
C GLN A 529 -12.47 23.33 17.16
N PHE A 530 -12.43 22.48 18.19
CA PHE A 530 -13.45 21.50 18.53
C PHE A 530 -14.30 22.06 19.66
N ASP A 531 -15.60 22.20 19.43
CA ASP A 531 -16.55 22.60 20.44
C ASP A 531 -17.51 21.44 20.73
N GLY A 532 -17.49 20.97 21.97
CA GLY A 532 -18.53 20.09 22.52
C GLY A 532 -19.54 20.88 23.34
N THR A 533 -20.55 20.23 23.89
CA THR A 533 -21.50 20.86 24.82
C THR A 533 -20.79 21.38 26.07
N THR A 534 -19.80 20.62 26.58
CA THR A 534 -19.09 20.87 27.84
C THR A 534 -17.63 21.31 27.68
N PHE A 535 -17.12 21.43 26.45
CA PHE A 535 -15.72 21.79 26.22
C PHE A 535 -15.53 22.64 24.97
N SER A 536 -14.38 23.32 24.91
CA SER A 536 -13.81 23.90 23.70
C SER A 536 -12.31 23.61 23.70
N ALA A 537 -11.78 23.08 22.60
CA ALA A 537 -10.38 22.69 22.47
C ALA A 537 -9.82 23.15 21.12
N VAL A 538 -8.55 23.57 21.11
CA VAL A 538 -7.88 24.04 19.90
C VAL A 538 -6.70 23.14 19.58
N VAL A 539 -6.56 22.83 18.30
CA VAL A 539 -5.42 22.14 17.68
C VAL A 539 -4.83 23.06 16.63
N VAL A 540 -3.51 23.10 16.52
CA VAL A 540 -2.78 23.87 15.50
C VAL A 540 -1.95 22.92 14.66
N ILE A 541 -2.05 23.06 13.34
CA ILE A 541 -1.29 22.28 12.36
C ILE A 541 -0.58 23.18 11.36
N ALA A 542 0.53 22.68 10.80
CA ALA A 542 1.21 23.30 9.67
C ALA A 542 0.85 22.56 8.38
N VAL A 543 0.45 23.32 7.35
CA VAL A 543 0.12 22.84 6.01
C VAL A 543 1.24 23.27 5.06
N LYS A 544 1.92 22.29 4.47
CA LYS A 544 3.01 22.49 3.51
C LYS A 544 2.48 22.73 2.11
N GLN A 545 3.27 23.41 1.28
CA GLN A 545 2.93 23.61 -0.13
C GLN A 545 3.13 22.32 -0.93
N GLY A 546 2.22 22.08 -1.88
CA GLY A 546 2.32 20.99 -2.85
C GLY A 546 1.41 19.80 -2.52
N PRO A 547 1.49 18.72 -3.31
CA PRO A 547 0.80 17.47 -3.01
C PRO A 547 1.47 16.72 -1.86
N PRO A 548 0.73 15.82 -1.18
CA PRO A 548 1.37 14.82 -0.34
C PRO A 548 2.38 14.02 -1.16
N PRO A 549 3.52 13.60 -0.56
CA PRO A 549 4.47 12.70 -1.22
C PRO A 549 3.74 11.43 -1.70
N PRO A 550 4.18 10.82 -2.81
CA PRO A 550 3.72 9.49 -3.17
C PRO A 550 3.90 8.56 -1.97
N GLY A 551 2.80 7.97 -1.51
CA GLY A 551 2.77 6.99 -0.44
C GLY A 551 3.34 5.65 -0.87
#